data_AF-K2PSR9-F1
#
_entry.id   AF-K2PSR9-F1
#
_cell.length_a   1.000
_cell.length_b   1.000
_cell.length_c   1.000
_cell.angle_alpha   90.00
_cell.angle_beta   90.00
_cell.angle_gamma   90.00
#
_symmetry.space_group_name_H-M   'P 1'
#
loop_
_entity.id
_entity.type
_entity.pdbx_description
1 polymer ?
#
loop_
_entity_poly.entity_id
_entity_poly.type
_entity_poly.pdbx_seq_one_letter_code
_entity_poly.pdbx_strand_id
1 'polypeptide(L)'
;MKQTLFLLATILVCVSGFGQKLIYQSEHFEELSKDHKTVAILPFKARLELENKSLTPQQLESLQEKEGYEVQNALESYFLKLHKRKDYRVSFQDIKNTNAILAKNDISEKNIDIHTSQELCKILNVDAVISGDLTLKALISEGVSTDFDFISFISGTSDYGRIAIKLSDGDTGKLLWKYEKVINRKSGKNTYDIIEAMMRKSTRKFPYDK
;
A
#
# COMPACT_ATOMS: atom_id res chain seq x y z
N MET A 1 46.97 -3.20 28.41
CA MET A 1 45.54 -2.94 28.71
C MET A 1 44.90 -1.83 27.86
N LYS A 2 45.63 -0.86 27.30
CA LYS A 2 45.05 0.18 26.42
C LYS A 2 44.74 -0.29 24.98
N GLN A 3 45.45 -1.29 24.46
CA GLN A 3 45.25 -1.80 23.09
C GLN A 3 44.06 -2.78 22.98
N THR A 4 43.74 -3.53 24.03
CA THR A 4 42.57 -4.41 24.07
C THR A 4 41.26 -3.63 24.20
N LEU A 5 41.30 -2.43 24.83
CA LEU A 5 40.15 -1.54 24.92
C LEU A 5 39.80 -0.90 23.57
N PHE A 6 40.79 -0.71 22.70
CA PHE A 6 40.58 -0.17 21.34
C PHE A 6 39.91 -1.19 20.40
N LEU A 7 40.23 -2.49 20.55
CA LEU A 7 39.62 -3.56 19.76
C LEU A 7 38.13 -3.78 20.10
N LEU A 8 37.75 -3.63 21.38
CA LEU A 8 36.33 -3.74 21.78
C LEU A 8 35.48 -2.55 21.30
N ALA A 9 36.08 -1.37 21.15
CA ALA A 9 35.36 -0.18 20.66
C ALA A 9 35.06 -0.24 19.15
N THR A 10 35.82 -1.03 18.37
CA THR A 10 35.62 -1.12 16.90
C THR A 10 34.54 -2.12 16.50
N ILE A 11 34.19 -3.09 17.36
CA ILE A 11 33.17 -4.12 17.08
C ILE A 11 31.73 -3.60 17.31
N LEU A 12 31.56 -2.44 17.96
CA LEU A 12 30.24 -1.96 18.37
C LEU A 12 29.48 -1.10 17.34
N VAL A 13 30.01 -0.88 16.13
CA VAL A 13 29.46 0.14 15.20
C VAL A 13 28.61 -0.42 14.03
N CYS A 14 28.51 -1.74 13.83
CA CYS A 14 27.87 -2.27 12.61
C CYS A 14 26.44 -2.81 12.73
N VAL A 15 25.71 -2.57 13.82
CA VAL A 15 24.28 -2.92 13.90
C VAL A 15 23.41 -1.70 13.58
N SER A 16 23.60 -1.13 12.39
CA SER A 16 22.60 -0.24 11.82
C SER A 16 21.37 -1.08 11.45
N GLY A 17 20.32 -1.02 12.27
CA GLY A 17 19.07 -1.73 12.05
C GLY A 17 18.54 -1.50 10.63
N PHE A 18 18.52 -2.57 9.83
CA PHE A 18 17.78 -2.60 8.58
C PHE A 18 16.30 -2.50 8.92
N GLY A 19 15.72 -1.30 8.84
CA GLY A 19 14.27 -1.14 8.80
C GLY A 19 13.73 -2.02 7.66
N GLN A 20 12.94 -3.03 8.02
CA GLN A 20 12.45 -4.10 7.15
C GLN A 20 11.66 -3.51 5.97
N LYS A 21 12.33 -3.34 4.83
CA LYS A 21 11.68 -3.13 3.54
C LYS A 21 11.60 -4.51 2.88
N LEU A 22 10.41 -5.08 2.85
CA LEU A 22 10.17 -6.34 2.18
C LEU A 22 9.57 -6.02 0.81
N ILE A 23 10.45 -5.87 -0.18
CA ILE A 23 10.05 -5.87 -1.59
C ILE A 23 10.27 -7.30 -2.09
N TYR A 24 9.21 -7.92 -2.58
CA TYR A 24 9.24 -9.16 -3.31
C TYR A 24 8.92 -8.87 -4.78
N GLN A 25 9.67 -9.51 -5.68
CA GLN A 25 9.37 -9.56 -7.11
C GLN A 25 9.55 -11.01 -7.55
N SER A 26 8.58 -11.53 -8.29
CA SER A 26 8.64 -12.86 -8.88
C SER A 26 9.80 -12.95 -9.88
N GLU A 27 10.50 -14.09 -9.90
CA GLU A 27 11.51 -14.38 -10.92
C GLU A 27 10.90 -14.47 -12.33
N HIS A 28 9.62 -14.85 -12.41
CA HIS A 28 8.85 -14.93 -13.65
C HIS A 28 8.12 -13.63 -13.99
N PHE A 29 8.48 -12.50 -13.36
CA PHE A 29 7.78 -11.24 -13.57
C PHE A 29 7.73 -10.86 -15.06
N GLU A 30 8.88 -10.82 -15.74
CA GLU A 30 8.96 -10.38 -17.15
C GLU A 30 8.20 -11.31 -18.11
N GLU A 31 8.17 -12.60 -17.81
CA GLU A 31 7.46 -13.61 -18.59
C GLU A 31 5.94 -13.44 -18.44
N LEU A 32 5.46 -13.39 -17.20
CA LEU A 32 4.03 -13.32 -16.89
C LEU A 32 3.45 -11.96 -17.24
N SER A 33 4.20 -10.87 -17.07
CA SER A 33 3.72 -9.52 -17.33
C SER A 33 3.99 -9.02 -18.75
N LYS A 34 4.51 -9.88 -19.63
CA LYS A 34 5.01 -9.49 -20.96
C LYS A 34 3.96 -8.72 -21.75
N ASP A 35 2.74 -9.25 -21.78
CA ASP A 35 1.66 -8.78 -22.62
C ASP A 35 0.61 -7.94 -21.86
N HIS A 36 0.87 -7.63 -20.58
CA HIS A 36 0.00 -6.77 -19.78
C HIS A 36 -0.14 -5.38 -20.41
N LYS A 37 -1.36 -4.88 -20.46
CA LYS A 37 -1.73 -3.56 -20.98
C LYS A 37 -2.54 -2.75 -19.98
N THR A 38 -3.42 -3.38 -19.22
CA THR A 38 -4.35 -2.70 -18.32
C THR A 38 -4.28 -3.31 -16.92
N VAL A 39 -4.13 -2.46 -15.91
CA VAL A 39 -4.08 -2.87 -14.50
C VAL A 39 -5.18 -2.15 -13.72
N ALA A 40 -5.99 -2.87 -12.96
CA ALA A 40 -6.95 -2.25 -12.03
C ALA A 40 -6.34 -2.09 -10.63
N ILE A 41 -6.82 -1.09 -9.88
CA ILE A 41 -6.48 -0.91 -8.47
C ILE A 41 -7.75 -1.20 -7.68
N LEU A 42 -7.73 -2.22 -6.83
CA LEU A 42 -8.87 -2.58 -6.00
C LEU A 42 -8.96 -1.66 -4.76
N PRO A 43 -10.16 -1.51 -4.15
CA PRO A 43 -10.28 -0.94 -2.81
C PRO A 43 -9.43 -1.74 -1.81
N PHE A 44 -8.70 -1.04 -0.94
CA PHE A 44 -7.82 -1.69 0.03
C PHE A 44 -8.60 -2.15 1.27
N LYS A 45 -8.21 -3.30 1.82
CA LYS A 45 -8.78 -3.80 3.08
C LYS A 45 -8.13 -3.09 4.27
N ALA A 46 -8.86 -2.16 4.89
CA ALA A 46 -8.35 -1.42 6.04
C ALA A 46 -8.80 -2.06 7.37
N ARG A 47 -7.88 -2.09 8.33
CA ARG A 47 -8.16 -2.41 9.73
C ARG A 47 -7.78 -1.22 10.59
N LEU A 48 -8.73 -0.77 11.41
CA LEU A 48 -8.52 0.34 12.33
C LEU A 48 -8.34 -0.19 13.76
N GLU A 49 -7.17 0.06 14.33
CA GLU A 49 -6.80 -0.23 15.72
C GLU A 49 -6.71 1.10 16.49
N LEU A 50 -7.83 1.81 16.57
CA LEU A 50 -7.90 3.13 17.20
C LEU A 50 -7.96 2.99 18.71
N GLU A 51 -6.93 3.48 19.40
CA GLU A 51 -6.94 3.61 20.86
C GLU A 51 -7.87 4.76 21.27
N ASN A 52 -8.62 4.58 22.36
CA ASN A 52 -9.41 5.63 23.02
C ASN A 52 -10.57 6.25 22.21
N LYS A 53 -11.03 5.60 21.12
CA LYS A 53 -12.26 6.00 20.41
C LYS A 53 -13.38 4.97 20.64
N SER A 54 -14.45 5.39 21.32
CA SER A 54 -15.67 4.60 21.43
C SER A 54 -16.47 4.72 20.12
N LEU A 55 -16.31 3.74 19.23
CA LEU A 55 -17.04 3.66 17.96
C LEU A 55 -18.03 2.50 17.99
N THR A 56 -19.20 2.70 17.39
CA THR A 56 -20.09 1.57 17.10
C THR A 56 -19.47 0.71 15.99
N PRO A 57 -19.85 -0.59 15.88
CA PRO A 57 -19.36 -1.44 14.79
C PRO A 57 -19.58 -0.85 13.40
N GLN A 58 -20.73 -0.20 13.19
CA GLN A 58 -21.06 0.46 11.91
C GLN A 58 -20.17 1.67 11.62
N GLN A 59 -19.85 2.48 12.64
CA GLN A 59 -18.93 3.61 12.49
C GLN A 59 -17.51 3.13 12.18
N LEU A 60 -17.05 2.08 12.88
CA LEU A 60 -15.74 1.48 12.63
C LEU A 60 -15.63 0.94 11.21
N GLU A 61 -16.67 0.21 10.75
CA GLU A 61 -16.74 -0.34 9.40
C GLU A 61 -16.69 0.77 8.33
N SER A 62 -17.50 1.83 8.49
CA SER A 62 -17.50 2.96 7.56
C SER A 62 -16.15 3.68 7.49
N LEU A 63 -15.45 3.82 8.62
CA LEU A 63 -14.12 4.43 8.65
C LEU A 63 -13.06 3.55 7.99
N GLN A 64 -13.11 2.23 8.19
CA GLN A 64 -12.22 1.28 7.51
C GLN A 64 -12.43 1.34 6.00
N GLU A 65 -13.68 1.30 5.54
CA GLU A 65 -14.02 1.40 4.13
C GLU A 65 -13.47 2.70 3.52
N LYS A 66 -13.68 3.83 4.20
CA LYS A 66 -13.16 5.14 3.78
C LYS A 66 -11.63 5.12 3.63
N GLU A 67 -10.89 4.61 4.62
CA GLU A 67 -9.43 4.54 4.53
C GLU A 67 -8.95 3.64 3.37
N GLY A 68 -9.67 2.54 3.10
CA GLY A 68 -9.42 1.65 1.98
C GLY A 68 -9.56 2.34 0.62
N TYR A 69 -10.63 3.10 0.42
CA TYR A 69 -10.84 3.89 -0.80
C TYR A 69 -9.84 5.05 -0.92
N GLU A 70 -9.45 5.68 0.18
CA GLU A 70 -8.49 6.77 0.15
C GLU A 70 -7.10 6.30 -0.29
N VAL A 71 -6.70 5.08 0.08
CA VAL A 71 -5.47 4.46 -0.46
C VAL A 71 -5.59 4.19 -1.96
N GLN A 72 -6.73 3.69 -2.43
CA GLN A 72 -7.00 3.47 -3.85
C GLN A 72 -6.88 4.80 -4.63
N ASN A 73 -7.55 5.86 -4.15
CA ASN A 73 -7.50 7.21 -4.72
C ASN A 73 -6.06 7.77 -4.78
N ALA A 74 -5.30 7.59 -3.69
CA ALA A 74 -3.93 8.04 -3.60
C ALA A 74 -2.99 7.29 -4.56
N LEU A 75 -3.20 5.99 -4.76
CA LEU A 75 -2.44 5.18 -5.73
C LEU A 75 -2.75 5.59 -7.17
N GLU A 76 -4.02 5.73 -7.53
CA GLU A 76 -4.40 6.22 -8.86
C GLU A 76 -3.78 7.60 -9.13
N SER A 77 -3.92 8.53 -8.18
CA SER A 77 -3.33 9.87 -8.28
C SER A 77 -1.81 9.82 -8.45
N TYR A 78 -1.13 8.91 -7.76
CA TYR A 78 0.30 8.71 -7.92
C TYR A 78 0.66 8.21 -9.33
N PHE A 79 -0.02 7.17 -9.82
CA PHE A 79 0.24 6.60 -11.14
C PHE A 79 -0.09 7.57 -12.27
N LEU A 80 -1.17 8.35 -12.17
CA LEU A 80 -1.51 9.42 -13.12
C LEU A 80 -0.43 10.51 -13.17
N LYS A 81 0.10 10.94 -12.00
CA LYS A 81 1.20 11.90 -11.94
C LYS A 81 2.48 11.35 -12.57
N LEU A 82 2.73 10.05 -12.39
CA LEU A 82 3.95 9.41 -12.87
C LEU A 82 3.91 9.12 -14.38
N HIS A 83 2.74 8.74 -14.92
CA HIS A 83 2.54 8.57 -16.36
C HIS A 83 2.81 9.86 -17.14
N LYS A 84 2.55 11.04 -16.56
CA LYS A 84 2.93 12.34 -17.17
C LYS A 84 4.44 12.57 -17.26
N ARG A 85 5.24 11.82 -16.51
CA ARG A 85 6.70 12.00 -16.39
C ARG A 85 7.49 10.83 -16.98
N LYS A 86 6.86 9.68 -17.20
CA LYS A 86 7.47 8.42 -17.62
C LYS A 86 6.47 7.57 -18.40
N ASP A 87 6.96 6.86 -19.42
CA ASP A 87 6.16 5.89 -20.17
C ASP A 87 6.08 4.55 -19.44
N TYR A 88 4.92 4.23 -18.88
CA TYR A 88 4.62 2.88 -18.44
C TYR A 88 4.25 1.97 -19.63
N ARG A 89 4.59 0.68 -19.54
CA ARG A 89 4.09 -0.33 -20.50
C ARG A 89 2.60 -0.63 -20.34
N VAL A 90 2.02 -0.26 -19.21
CA VAL A 90 0.61 -0.48 -18.86
C VAL A 90 -0.13 0.84 -18.64
N SER A 91 -1.44 0.82 -18.84
CA SER A 91 -2.39 1.82 -18.37
C SER A 91 -3.07 1.32 -17.09
N PHE A 92 -3.57 2.27 -16.30
CA PHE A 92 -4.37 1.96 -15.11
C PHE A 92 -5.83 2.21 -15.42
N GLN A 93 -6.69 1.25 -15.09
CA GLN A 93 -8.13 1.42 -15.17
C GLN A 93 -8.56 2.52 -14.19
N ASP A 94 -9.43 3.43 -14.63
CA ASP A 94 -10.03 4.45 -13.77
C ASP A 94 -10.76 3.78 -12.59
N ILE A 95 -10.47 4.25 -11.37
CA ILE A 95 -10.97 3.59 -10.16
C ILE A 95 -12.49 3.71 -10.00
N LYS A 96 -13.13 4.73 -10.60
CA LYS A 96 -14.60 4.83 -10.59
C LYS A 96 -15.19 3.72 -11.46
N ASN A 97 -14.56 3.42 -12.60
CA ASN A 97 -14.94 2.28 -13.42
C ASN A 97 -14.71 0.96 -12.68
N THR A 98 -13.55 0.78 -12.03
CA THR A 98 -13.28 -0.41 -11.21
C THR A 98 -14.36 -0.60 -10.15
N ASN A 99 -14.63 0.42 -9.34
CA ASN A 99 -15.61 0.36 -8.25
C ASN A 99 -17.03 0.13 -8.78
N ALA A 100 -17.40 0.75 -9.90
CA ALA A 100 -18.70 0.54 -10.53
C ALA A 100 -18.86 -0.89 -11.09
N ILE A 101 -17.81 -1.48 -11.67
CA ILE A 101 -17.85 -2.86 -12.16
C ILE A 101 -17.95 -3.83 -10.98
N LEU A 102 -17.17 -3.64 -9.92
CA LEU A 102 -17.28 -4.46 -8.70
C LEU A 102 -18.70 -4.41 -8.13
N ALA A 103 -19.25 -3.21 -7.95
CA ALA A 103 -20.60 -3.03 -7.41
C ALA A 103 -21.69 -3.67 -8.28
N LYS A 104 -21.56 -3.60 -9.62
CA LYS A 104 -22.49 -4.27 -10.56
C LYS A 104 -22.45 -5.80 -10.49
N ASN A 105 -21.39 -6.36 -9.93
CA ASN A 105 -21.22 -7.80 -9.73
C ASN A 105 -21.42 -8.19 -8.24
N ASP A 106 -22.04 -7.32 -7.44
CA ASP A 106 -22.28 -7.53 -6.00
C ASP A 106 -20.99 -7.74 -5.19
N ILE A 107 -19.87 -7.19 -5.68
CA ILE A 107 -18.57 -7.21 -5.00
C ILE A 107 -18.37 -5.89 -4.25
N SER A 108 -18.10 -6.02 -2.95
CA SER A 108 -17.87 -4.95 -1.99
C SER A 108 -16.62 -5.27 -1.16
N GLU A 109 -16.19 -4.34 -0.31
CA GLU A 109 -15.05 -4.57 0.60
C GLU A 109 -15.23 -5.81 1.48
N LYS A 110 -16.48 -6.13 1.85
CA LYS A 110 -16.81 -7.24 2.76
C LYS A 110 -16.61 -8.62 2.17
N ASN A 111 -16.67 -8.75 0.85
CA ASN A 111 -16.65 -10.05 0.17
C ASN A 111 -15.60 -10.14 -0.95
N ILE A 112 -14.86 -9.06 -1.25
CA ILE A 112 -13.84 -9.06 -2.29
C ILE A 112 -12.74 -10.12 -2.05
N ASP A 113 -12.50 -10.50 -0.79
CA ASP A 113 -11.48 -11.47 -0.40
C ASP A 113 -11.88 -12.93 -0.63
N ILE A 114 -13.15 -13.22 -0.95
CA ILE A 114 -13.59 -14.56 -1.37
C ILE A 114 -13.26 -14.83 -2.84
N HIS A 115 -12.95 -13.78 -3.62
CA HIS A 115 -12.60 -13.89 -5.02
C HIS A 115 -11.08 -13.99 -5.20
N THR A 116 -10.67 -14.86 -6.11
CA THR A 116 -9.27 -14.96 -6.54
C THR A 116 -8.87 -13.74 -7.38
N SER A 117 -7.57 -13.45 -7.46
CA SER A 117 -7.08 -12.39 -8.35
C SER A 117 -7.45 -12.64 -9.82
N GLN A 118 -7.50 -13.90 -10.27
CA GLN A 118 -7.91 -14.24 -11.64
C GLN A 118 -9.39 -13.92 -11.89
N GLU A 119 -10.27 -14.26 -10.95
CA GLU A 119 -11.70 -13.93 -11.06
C GLU A 119 -11.91 -12.42 -11.09
N LEU A 120 -11.22 -11.69 -10.22
CA LEU A 120 -11.29 -10.22 -10.18
C LEU A 120 -10.77 -9.61 -11.49
N CYS A 121 -9.65 -10.08 -12.03
CA CYS A 121 -9.15 -9.62 -13.33
C CYS A 121 -10.15 -9.87 -14.46
N LYS A 122 -10.78 -11.05 -14.50
CA LYS A 122 -11.80 -11.39 -15.50
C LYS A 122 -13.03 -10.49 -15.40
N ILE A 123 -13.54 -10.28 -14.18
CA ILE A 123 -14.70 -9.41 -13.93
C ILE A 123 -14.41 -7.97 -14.33
N LEU A 124 -13.21 -7.49 -14.01
CA LEU A 124 -12.76 -6.13 -14.30
C LEU A 124 -12.27 -5.92 -15.74
N ASN A 125 -12.09 -7.01 -16.50
CA ASN A 125 -11.50 -7.03 -17.83
C ASN A 125 -10.12 -6.34 -17.87
N VAL A 126 -9.21 -6.80 -17.01
CA VAL A 126 -7.83 -6.30 -16.89
C VAL A 126 -6.82 -7.44 -16.82
N ASP A 127 -5.56 -7.16 -17.13
CA ASP A 127 -4.48 -8.15 -17.16
C ASP A 127 -3.89 -8.40 -15.77
N ALA A 128 -3.99 -7.43 -14.86
CA ALA A 128 -3.51 -7.56 -13.49
C ALA A 128 -4.31 -6.68 -12.53
N VAL A 129 -4.24 -7.03 -11.24
CA VAL A 129 -4.83 -6.23 -10.16
C VAL A 129 -3.77 -5.82 -9.15
N ILE A 130 -3.84 -4.56 -8.75
CA ILE A 130 -3.19 -4.04 -7.55
C ILE A 130 -4.17 -4.17 -6.40
N SER A 131 -3.75 -4.84 -5.34
CA SER A 131 -4.54 -5.07 -4.14
C SER A 131 -3.68 -4.86 -2.89
N GLY A 132 -4.30 -4.84 -1.73
CA GLY A 132 -3.53 -4.69 -0.51
C GLY A 132 -4.37 -4.61 0.75
N ASP A 133 -3.63 -4.63 1.85
CA ASP A 133 -4.15 -4.54 3.20
C ASP A 133 -3.40 -3.43 3.95
N LEU A 134 -4.12 -2.75 4.83
CA LEU A 134 -3.54 -1.78 5.74
C LEU A 134 -4.11 -1.97 7.14
N THR A 135 -3.24 -1.85 8.14
CA THR A 135 -3.62 -1.73 9.55
C THR A 135 -3.16 -0.36 10.02
N LEU A 136 -4.06 0.43 10.59
CA LEU A 136 -3.80 1.80 11.03
C LEU A 136 -4.19 1.96 12.49
N LYS A 137 -3.35 2.69 13.22
CA LYS A 137 -3.63 3.14 14.59
C LYS A 137 -4.17 4.58 14.64
N ALA A 138 -4.39 5.19 13.48
CA ALA A 138 -4.97 6.52 13.32
C ALA A 138 -5.66 6.68 11.97
N LEU A 139 -6.58 7.65 11.88
CA LEU A 139 -7.24 8.05 10.64
C LEU A 139 -6.30 8.96 9.84
N ILE A 140 -5.60 8.39 8.86
CA ILE A 140 -4.62 9.13 8.04
C ILE A 140 -5.28 9.86 6.86
N SER A 141 -6.51 9.46 6.49
CA SER A 141 -7.29 10.09 5.41
C SER A 141 -7.79 11.49 5.76
N GLU A 142 -8.10 11.75 7.02
CA GLU A 142 -8.65 13.03 7.47
C GLU A 142 -7.58 14.15 7.53
N GLY A 143 -6.33 13.79 7.24
CA GLY A 143 -5.19 14.69 7.36
C GLY A 143 -4.88 15.03 8.81
N VAL A 144 -3.85 15.85 9.00
CA VAL A 144 -3.45 16.33 10.33
C VAL A 144 -4.48 17.36 10.81
N SER A 145 -5.59 16.91 11.42
CA SER A 145 -6.41 17.82 12.21
C SER A 145 -5.60 18.25 13.44
N THR A 146 -5.57 19.55 13.69
CA THR A 146 -4.92 20.22 14.82
C THR A 146 -5.65 19.96 16.14
N ASP A 147 -6.21 18.78 16.33
CA ASP A 147 -6.77 18.36 17.60
C ASP A 147 -5.64 17.81 18.46
N PHE A 148 -5.67 18.22 19.72
CA PHE A 148 -4.66 17.98 20.76
C PHE A 148 -4.28 16.49 20.90
N ASP A 149 -5.18 15.58 20.51
CA ASP A 149 -5.00 14.12 20.52
C ASP A 149 -4.06 13.60 19.43
N PHE A 150 -3.96 14.26 18.27
CA PHE A 150 -3.00 13.84 17.25
C PHE A 150 -1.58 14.33 17.58
N ILE A 151 -1.41 15.47 18.27
CA ILE A 151 -0.08 15.96 18.69
C ILE A 151 0.52 15.09 19.81
N SER A 152 -0.28 14.61 20.77
CA SER A 152 0.18 13.64 21.77
C SER A 152 0.52 12.28 21.12
N PHE A 153 -0.25 11.85 20.12
CA PHE A 153 0.01 10.70 19.24
C PHE A 153 1.28 10.86 18.35
N ILE A 154 1.59 12.10 17.92
CA ILE A 154 2.83 12.51 17.21
C ILE A 154 3.98 12.87 18.19
N SER A 155 3.85 12.67 19.50
CA SER A 155 4.95 12.91 20.46
C SER A 155 5.73 11.64 20.86
N GLY A 156 5.14 10.42 20.78
CA GLY A 156 5.79 9.13 21.10
C GLY A 156 6.80 8.59 20.06
N THR A 157 7.26 7.34 20.10
CA THR A 157 8.12 6.74 19.03
C THR A 157 7.35 5.75 18.14
N SER A 158 6.02 5.80 18.17
CA SER A 158 5.17 4.69 17.74
C SER A 158 4.96 4.61 16.23
N ASP A 159 4.98 3.37 15.73
CA ASP A 159 4.51 3.00 14.40
C ASP A 159 3.00 3.25 14.30
N TYR A 160 2.57 3.91 13.22
CA TYR A 160 1.19 4.30 12.94
C TYR A 160 0.38 3.22 12.24
N GLY A 161 1.05 2.19 11.76
CA GLY A 161 0.39 1.15 11.00
C GLY A 161 1.35 0.40 10.09
N ARG A 162 0.78 -0.45 9.25
CA ARG A 162 1.47 -1.17 8.19
C ARG A 162 0.59 -1.17 6.96
N ILE A 163 1.21 -1.05 5.79
CA ILE A 163 0.56 -1.20 4.50
C ILE A 163 1.32 -2.23 3.67
N ALA A 164 0.56 -3.08 2.98
CA ALA A 164 1.06 -4.02 2.00
C ALA A 164 0.37 -3.74 0.66
N ILE A 165 1.16 -3.50 -0.39
CA ILE A 165 0.67 -3.38 -1.77
C ILE A 165 1.15 -4.62 -2.53
N LYS A 166 0.24 -5.25 -3.26
CA LYS A 166 0.47 -6.47 -4.04
C LYS A 166 0.06 -6.18 -5.48
N LEU A 167 0.77 -6.79 -6.42
CA LEU A 167 0.42 -6.86 -7.83
C LEU A 167 0.29 -8.35 -8.17
N SER A 168 -0.88 -8.75 -8.62
CA SER A 168 -1.18 -10.13 -9.02
C SER A 168 -1.51 -10.19 -10.51
N ASP A 169 -1.01 -11.24 -11.14
CA ASP A 169 -1.30 -11.58 -12.53
C ASP A 169 -2.74 -12.06 -12.71
N GLY A 170 -3.40 -11.63 -13.78
CA GLY A 170 -4.78 -11.98 -14.11
C GLY A 170 -4.93 -13.33 -14.77
N ASP A 171 -3.93 -13.78 -15.52
CA ASP A 171 -4.00 -15.06 -16.24
C ASP A 171 -3.72 -16.24 -15.33
N THR A 172 -2.71 -16.13 -14.45
CA THR A 172 -2.27 -17.22 -13.56
C THR A 172 -2.64 -17.01 -12.11
N GLY A 173 -3.03 -15.80 -11.70
CA GLY A 173 -3.29 -15.47 -10.28
C GLY A 173 -2.04 -15.33 -9.43
N LYS A 174 -0.84 -15.50 -10.01
CA LYS A 174 0.42 -15.46 -9.27
C LYS A 174 0.71 -14.05 -8.76
N LEU A 175 1.27 -13.99 -7.56
CA LEU A 175 1.83 -12.75 -7.01
C LEU A 175 3.08 -12.37 -7.80
N LEU A 176 3.02 -11.26 -8.54
CA LEU A 176 4.11 -10.76 -9.34
C LEU A 176 5.04 -9.86 -8.53
N TRP A 177 4.47 -9.05 -7.64
CA TRP A 177 5.22 -8.10 -6.85
C TRP A 177 4.50 -7.75 -5.56
N LYS A 178 5.25 -7.51 -4.49
CA LYS A 178 4.71 -7.08 -3.20
C LYS A 178 5.66 -6.10 -2.55
N TYR A 179 5.11 -5.07 -1.93
CA TYR A 179 5.85 -4.16 -1.08
C TYR A 179 5.12 -3.92 0.22
N GLU A 180 5.80 -4.21 1.32
CA GLU A 180 5.34 -3.93 2.66
C GLU A 180 6.14 -2.81 3.30
N LYS A 181 5.44 -1.97 4.06
CA LYS A 181 6.06 -0.86 4.77
C LYS A 181 5.30 -0.55 6.06
N VAL A 182 6.08 -0.35 7.12
CA VAL A 182 5.57 0.28 8.35
C VAL A 182 5.33 1.77 8.10
N ILE A 183 4.14 2.24 8.46
CA ILE A 183 3.76 3.65 8.42
C ILE A 183 4.24 4.28 9.72
N ASN A 184 5.07 5.32 9.63
CA ASN A 184 5.56 6.08 10.77
C ASN A 184 5.60 7.57 10.40
N ARG A 185 6.07 8.42 11.32
CA ARG A 185 6.20 9.88 11.11
C ARG A 185 6.91 10.29 9.84
N LYS A 186 7.90 9.51 9.43
CA LYS A 186 8.73 9.81 8.26
C LYS A 186 8.07 9.33 6.97
N SER A 187 6.93 8.65 7.04
CA SER A 187 6.19 8.17 5.87
C SER A 187 5.37 9.28 5.22
N GLY A 188 4.75 10.18 5.98
CA GLY A 188 3.93 11.26 5.43
C GLY A 188 2.96 11.82 6.47
N LYS A 189 2.23 12.88 6.11
CA LYS A 189 1.26 13.54 7.01
C LYS A 189 -0.19 13.12 6.74
N ASN A 190 -0.46 12.54 5.57
CA ASN A 190 -1.77 12.05 5.14
C ASN A 190 -1.59 10.84 4.21
N THR A 191 -2.69 10.21 3.81
CA THR A 191 -2.69 9.05 2.90
C THR A 191 -1.90 9.29 1.62
N TYR A 192 -2.11 10.43 0.96
CA TYR A 192 -1.42 10.77 -0.29
C TYR A 192 0.10 10.90 -0.12
N ASP A 193 0.55 11.57 0.92
CA ASP A 193 1.99 11.69 1.24
C ASP A 193 2.62 10.33 1.53
N ILE A 194 1.91 9.49 2.29
CA ILE A 194 2.37 8.14 2.65
C ILE A 194 2.52 7.28 1.40
N ILE A 195 1.51 7.26 0.54
CA ILE A 195 1.52 6.52 -0.72
C ILE A 195 2.59 7.08 -1.66
N GLU A 196 2.70 8.40 -1.82
CA GLU A 196 3.73 9.01 -2.67
C GLU A 196 5.15 8.67 -2.16
N ALA A 197 5.40 8.77 -0.86
CA ALA A 197 6.70 8.46 -0.28
C ALA A 197 7.03 6.96 -0.33
N MET A 198 6.02 6.09 -0.17
CA MET A 198 6.14 4.65 -0.32
C MET A 198 6.45 4.31 -1.78
N MET A 199 5.61 4.76 -2.70
CA MET A 199 5.71 4.45 -4.11
C MET A 199 6.94 5.07 -4.75
N ARG A 200 7.35 6.30 -4.43
CA ARG A 200 8.62 6.88 -4.93
C ARG A 200 9.86 6.04 -4.59
N LYS A 201 9.82 5.33 -3.45
CA LYS A 201 10.91 4.43 -3.05
C LYS A 201 10.80 3.07 -3.75
N SER A 202 9.59 2.65 -4.09
CA SER A 202 9.31 1.38 -4.76
C SER A 202 9.43 1.47 -6.28
N THR A 203 9.16 2.63 -6.90
CA THR A 203 9.12 2.84 -8.35
C THR A 203 10.46 2.86 -9.04
N ARG A 204 11.57 2.98 -8.31
CA ARG A 204 12.88 2.58 -8.85
C ARG A 204 12.96 1.08 -9.20
N LYS A 205 11.97 0.30 -8.76
CA LYS A 205 11.80 -1.15 -8.95
C LYS A 205 10.32 -1.53 -9.16
N PHE A 206 9.45 -0.58 -9.52
CA PHE A 206 8.05 -0.93 -9.76
C PHE A 206 8.00 -1.55 -11.15
N PRO A 207 7.46 -2.75 -11.29
CA PRO A 207 7.92 -3.65 -12.34
C PRO A 207 7.27 -3.39 -13.71
N TYR A 208 6.73 -2.19 -13.95
CA TYR A 208 6.26 -1.75 -15.27
C TYR A 208 7.00 -0.52 -15.82
N ASP A 209 8.01 -0.01 -15.10
CA ASP A 209 8.90 1.05 -15.61
C ASP A 209 9.62 0.52 -16.86
N LYS A 210 9.62 1.31 -17.95
CA LYS A 210 10.37 0.99 -19.17
C LYS A 210 11.86 1.27 -18.99
#